data_AF-A0A372J0V9-F1
#
_entry.id   AF-A0A372J0V9-F1
#
_cell.length_a   1.000
_cell.length_b   1.000
_cell.length_c   1.000
_cell.angle_alpha   90.00
_cell.angle_beta   90.00
_cell.angle_gamma   90.00
#
_symmetry.space_group_name_H-M   'P 1'
#
loop_
_entity.id
_entity.type
_entity.pdbx_description
1 polymer ?
#
loop_
_entity_poly.entity_id
_entity_poly.type
_entity_poly.pdbx_seq_one_letter_code
_entity_poly.pdbx_strand_id
1 'polypeptide(L)'
;MGRPRQYCGQACRQRAYEQRSATAKAGLSGDVVLVSRAELDGLQDRLYQLRCALEDVETLLSERPTKAELERSLADLVRSTGRLDRLWVAERR
;
A
#
# COMPACT_ATOMS: atom_id res chain seq x y z
N MET A 1 -14.20 26.57 3.27
CA MET A 1 -13.20 25.71 2.61
C MET A 1 -13.93 24.65 1.81
N GLY A 2 -13.92 24.74 0.47
CA GLY A 2 -14.70 23.87 -0.42
C GLY A 2 -13.92 22.66 -0.93
N ARG A 3 -14.61 21.57 -1.28
CA ARG A 3 -14.00 20.37 -1.86
C ARG A 3 -13.27 20.74 -3.17
N PRO A 4 -12.00 20.35 -3.34
CA PRO A 4 -11.26 20.66 -4.57
C PRO A 4 -11.94 20.05 -5.80
N ARG A 5 -11.81 20.74 -6.95
CA ARG A 5 -12.40 20.29 -8.23
C ARG A 5 -11.90 18.88 -8.55
N GLN A 6 -12.84 17.97 -8.80
CA GLN A 6 -12.57 16.54 -9.00
C GLN A 6 -11.71 16.26 -10.24
N TYR A 7 -11.71 17.18 -11.22
CA TYR A 7 -10.91 17.10 -12.45
C TYR A 7 -10.34 18.48 -12.81
N CYS A 8 -9.04 18.54 -13.10
CA CYS A 8 -8.33 19.79 -13.41
C CYS A 8 -8.35 20.18 -14.90
N GLY A 9 -8.85 19.32 -15.80
CA GLY A 9 -8.92 19.61 -17.24
C GLY A 9 -9.66 18.55 -18.08
N GLN A 10 -9.75 18.78 -19.39
CA GLN A 10 -10.44 17.86 -20.33
C GLN A 10 -9.73 16.51 -20.46
N ALA A 11 -8.39 16.49 -20.52
CA ALA A 11 -7.62 15.25 -20.52
C ALA A 11 -7.86 14.38 -19.27
N CYS A 12 -7.94 14.99 -18.08
CA CYS A 12 -8.24 14.27 -16.84
C CYS A 12 -9.66 13.69 -16.82
N ARG A 13 -10.65 14.43 -17.35
CA ARG A 13 -12.02 13.92 -17.50
C ARG A 13 -12.09 12.75 -18.49
N GLN A 14 -11.33 12.85 -19.57
CA GLN A 14 -11.26 11.82 -20.61
C GLN A 14 -10.66 10.51 -20.07
N ARG A 15 -9.52 10.56 -19.39
CA ARG A 15 -8.93 9.36 -18.75
C ARG A 15 -9.86 8.72 -17.72
N ALA A 16 -10.55 9.53 -16.91
CA ALA A 16 -11.51 9.02 -15.94
C ALA A 16 -12.71 8.34 -16.63
N TYR A 17 -13.14 8.84 -17.79
CA TYR A 17 -14.18 8.19 -18.59
C TYR A 17 -13.71 6.88 -19.23
N GLU A 18 -12.48 6.85 -19.76
CA GLU A 18 -11.88 5.66 -20.37
C GLU A 18 -11.67 4.54 -19.35
N GLN A 19 -11.17 4.87 -18.15
CA GLN A 19 -11.07 3.93 -17.02
C GLN A 19 -12.44 3.33 -16.67
N ARG A 20 -13.45 4.16 -16.41
CA ARG A 20 -14.81 3.66 -16.09
C ARG A 20 -15.41 2.82 -17.20
N SER A 21 -15.21 3.24 -18.46
CA SER A 21 -15.71 2.51 -19.62
C SER A 21 -14.99 1.17 -19.82
N ALA A 22 -13.69 1.11 -19.55
CA ALA A 22 -12.92 -0.13 -19.61
C ALA A 22 -13.39 -1.12 -18.54
N THR A 23 -13.60 -0.67 -17.31
CA THR A 23 -14.13 -1.51 -16.21
C THR A 23 -15.54 -2.02 -16.51
N ALA A 24 -16.42 -1.14 -17.02
CA ALA A 24 -17.79 -1.52 -17.40
C ALA A 24 -17.82 -2.51 -18.57
N LYS A 25 -16.99 -2.32 -19.59
CA LYS A 25 -16.88 -3.25 -20.74
C LYS A 25 -16.32 -4.61 -20.35
N ALA A 26 -15.49 -4.67 -19.32
CA ALA A 26 -14.94 -5.92 -18.80
C ALA A 26 -15.94 -6.69 -17.90
N GLY A 27 -17.14 -6.15 -17.64
CA GLY A 27 -18.16 -6.80 -16.80
C GLY A 27 -17.76 -6.89 -15.32
N LEU A 28 -16.77 -6.12 -14.89
CA LEU A 28 -16.25 -6.14 -13.52
C LEU A 28 -17.15 -5.31 -12.61
N SER A 29 -17.42 -5.81 -11.40
CA SER A 29 -18.17 -5.04 -10.40
C SER A 29 -17.35 -3.83 -9.94
N GLY A 30 -18.03 -2.82 -9.38
CA GLY A 30 -17.37 -1.61 -8.85
C GLY A 30 -16.41 -1.87 -7.70
N ASP A 31 -16.48 -3.05 -7.08
CA ASP A 31 -15.61 -3.47 -5.97
C ASP A 31 -14.36 -4.22 -6.46
N VAL A 32 -14.26 -4.47 -7.78
CA VAL A 32 -13.10 -5.13 -8.37
C VAL A 32 -11.97 -4.13 -8.52
N VAL A 33 -10.84 -4.46 -7.88
CA VAL A 33 -9.59 -3.71 -8.03
C VAL A 33 -8.72 -4.41 -9.07
N LEU A 34 -8.37 -3.69 -10.13
CA LEU A 34 -7.36 -4.13 -11.10
C LEU A 34 -5.99 -3.64 -10.64
N VAL A 35 -5.08 -4.58 -10.39
CA VAL A 35 -3.67 -4.31 -10.08
C VAL A 35 -2.79 -4.96 -11.12
N SER A 36 -1.67 -4.32 -11.47
CA SER A 36 -0.66 -4.98 -12.27
C SER A 36 0.02 -6.08 -11.44
N ARG A 37 0.54 -7.11 -12.14
CA ARG A 37 1.28 -8.18 -11.48
C ARG A 37 2.45 -7.66 -10.66
N ALA A 38 3.20 -6.70 -11.19
CA ALA A 38 4.32 -6.06 -10.50
C ALA A 38 3.90 -5.29 -9.23
N GLU A 39 2.73 -4.65 -9.24
CA GLU A 39 2.19 -3.98 -8.04
C GLU A 39 1.79 -5.01 -6.98
N LEU A 40 1.20 -6.15 -7.39
CA LEU A 40 0.86 -7.25 -6.48
C LEU A 40 2.09 -7.93 -5.88
N ASP A 41 3.07 -8.28 -6.71
CA ASP A 41 4.32 -8.90 -6.24
C ASP A 41 5.05 -7.96 -5.27
N GLY A 42 5.13 -6.66 -5.60
CA GLY A 42 5.72 -5.66 -4.72
C GLY A 42 4.95 -5.42 -3.41
N LEU A 43 3.65 -5.73 -3.35
CA LEU A 43 2.89 -5.76 -2.10
C LEU A 43 3.22 -7.01 -1.28
N GLN A 44 3.24 -8.18 -1.92
CA GLN A 44 3.57 -9.45 -1.26
C GLN A 44 4.97 -9.40 -0.63
N ASP A 45 5.96 -8.88 -1.35
CA ASP A 45 7.33 -8.73 -0.84
C ASP A 45 7.39 -7.85 0.42
N ARG A 46 6.64 -6.75 0.45
CA ARG A 46 6.60 -5.84 1.61
C ARG A 46 5.90 -6.47 2.81
N LEU A 47 4.79 -7.18 2.58
CA LEU A 47 4.11 -7.93 3.64
C LEU A 47 5.02 -9.04 4.21
N TYR A 48 5.79 -9.70 3.35
CA TYR A 48 6.78 -10.67 3.77
C TYR A 48 7.87 -10.02 4.64
N GLN A 49 8.42 -8.88 4.23
CA GLN A 49 9.40 -8.13 5.01
C GLN A 49 8.86 -7.73 6.39
N LEU A 50 7.62 -7.24 6.45
CA LEU A 50 6.97 -6.88 7.72
C LEU A 50 6.83 -8.09 8.64
N ARG A 51 6.40 -9.24 8.10
CA ARG A 51 6.30 -10.49 8.87
C ARG A 51 7.65 -10.88 9.45
N CYS A 52 8.71 -10.89 8.65
CA CYS A 52 10.06 -11.22 9.14
C CYS A 52 10.52 -10.24 10.23
N ALA A 53 10.29 -8.94 10.07
CA ALA A 53 10.64 -7.96 11.10
C ALA A 53 9.85 -8.17 12.41
N LEU A 54 8.62 -8.67 12.35
CA LEU A 54 7.86 -9.06 13.55
C LEU A 54 8.43 -10.32 14.20
N GLU A 55 8.79 -11.33 13.40
CA GLU A 55 9.44 -12.57 13.85
C GLU A 55 10.80 -12.26 14.55
N ASP A 56 11.55 -11.28 14.03
CA ASP A 56 12.80 -10.81 14.65
C ASP A 56 12.54 -10.17 16.02
N VAL A 57 11.49 -9.35 16.16
CA VAL A 57 11.09 -8.75 17.45
C VAL A 57 10.64 -9.83 18.43
N GLU A 58 9.86 -10.82 17.99
CA GLU A 58 9.41 -11.94 18.83
C GLU A 58 10.60 -12.75 19.35
N THR A 59 11.56 -13.05 18.48
CA THR A 59 12.81 -13.71 18.85
C THR A 59 13.58 -12.88 19.87
N LEU A 60 13.77 -11.59 19.61
CA LEU A 60 14.49 -10.69 20.51
C LEU A 60 13.84 -10.62 21.91
N LEU A 61 12.50 -10.60 21.99
CA LEU A 61 11.78 -10.59 23.27
C LEU A 61 12.04 -11.85 24.11
N SER A 62 12.31 -13.00 23.47
CA SER A 62 12.65 -14.24 24.17
C SER A 62 14.03 -14.20 24.85
N GLU A 63 14.92 -13.30 24.39
CA GLU A 63 16.31 -13.21 24.81
C GLU A 63 16.55 -12.21 25.96
N ARG A 64 15.47 -11.66 26.56
CA ARG A 64 15.53 -10.62 27.61
C ARG A 64 16.35 -9.40 27.15
N PRO A 65 15.89 -8.71 26.10
CA PRO A 65 16.66 -7.66 25.47
C PRO A 65 16.77 -6.43 26.38
N THR A 66 17.83 -5.67 26.18
CA THR A 66 17.94 -4.34 26.76
C THR A 66 16.92 -3.40 26.11
N LYS A 67 16.56 -2.33 26.82
CA LYS A 67 15.70 -1.27 26.27
C LYS A 67 16.23 -0.72 24.93
N ALA A 68 17.55 -0.56 24.81
CA ALA A 68 18.18 -0.03 23.59
C ALA A 68 18.06 -1.00 22.39
N GLU A 69 18.14 -2.31 22.62
CA GLU A 69 17.93 -3.32 21.57
C GLU A 69 16.48 -3.34 21.10
N LEU A 70 15.54 -3.27 22.05
CA LEU A 70 14.12 -3.19 21.72
C LEU A 70 13.79 -1.91 20.96
N GLU A 71 14.31 -0.76 21.36
CA GLU A 71 14.12 0.52 20.65
C GLU A 71 14.66 0.47 19.22
N ARG A 72 15.82 -0.15 19.00
CA ARG A 72 16.38 -0.35 17.66
C ARG A 72 15.52 -1.27 16.80
N SER A 73 15.16 -2.43 17.35
CA SER A 73 14.35 -3.43 16.63
C SER A 73 12.97 -2.89 16.27
N LEU A 74 12.32 -2.14 17.17
CA LEU A 74 11.06 -1.45 16.85
C LEU A 74 11.24 -0.37 15.79
N ALA A 75 12.36 0.36 15.79
CA ALA A 75 12.66 1.33 14.74
C ALA A 75 12.88 0.64 13.38
N ASP A 76 13.52 -0.53 13.35
CA ASP A 76 13.66 -1.37 12.15
C ASP A 76 12.32 -1.91 11.66
N LEU A 77 11.47 -2.41 12.57
CA LEU A 77 10.11 -2.84 12.27
C LEU A 77 9.30 -1.72 11.61
N VAL A 78 9.28 -0.53 12.20
CA VAL A 78 8.57 0.63 11.61
C VAL A 78 9.15 1.00 10.25
N ARG A 79 10.48 0.95 10.07
CA ARG A 79 11.11 1.19 8.77
C ARG A 79 10.67 0.16 7.72
N SER A 80 10.53 -1.12 8.10
CA SER A 80 10.09 -2.20 7.20
C SER A 80 8.68 -1.97 6.64
N THR A 81 7.81 -1.28 7.40
CA THR A 81 6.46 -0.92 6.93
C THR A 81 6.48 0.07 5.77
N GLY A 82 7.58 0.84 5.61
CA GLY A 82 7.86 1.68 4.47
C GLY A 82 6.67 2.54 4.02
N ARG A 83 6.25 2.34 2.77
CA ARG A 83 5.11 3.03 2.13
C ARG A 83 3.88 2.12 1.95
N LEU A 84 3.66 1.17 2.86
CA LEU A 84 2.44 0.34 2.84
C LEU A 84 1.17 1.21 2.79
N ASP A 85 1.20 2.39 3.40
CA ASP A 85 0.16 3.43 3.37
C ASP A 85 -0.18 3.91 1.94
N ARG A 86 0.78 3.95 1.02
CA ARG A 86 0.55 4.42 -0.36
C ARG A 86 -0.13 3.39 -1.26
N LEU A 87 -0.14 2.12 -0.87
CA LEU A 87 -0.78 1.06 -1.64
C LEU A 87 -2.28 0.97 -1.36
N TRP A 88 -2.74 1.46 -0.20
CA TRP A 88 -4.14 1.30 0.21
C TRP A 88 -5.13 2.29 -0.40
N VAL A 89 -4.70 3.49 -0.85
CA VAL A 89 -5.65 4.53 -1.30
C VAL A 89 -5.11 5.39 -2.45
N ALA A 90 -4.60 4.74 -3.50
CA ALA A 90 -4.37 5.43 -4.76
C ALA A 90 -5.23 4.77 -5.84
N GLU A 91 -6.51 5.11 -5.86
CA GLU A 91 -7.26 5.14 -7.12
C GLU A 91 -6.41 6.04 -8.05
N ARG A 92 -5.68 5.42 -8.99
CA ARG A 92 -4.65 6.10 -9.79
C ARG A 92 -5.29 7.29 -10.52
N ARG A 93 -4.97 8.51 -10.09
CA ARG A 93 -5.33 9.77 -10.75
C ARG A 93 -4.50 10.03 -12.00
#